data_AF-A0AB33JKI8-F1
#
_entry.id   AF-A0AB33JKI8-F1
#
_cell.length_a   1.000
_cell.length_b   1.000
_cell.length_c   1.000
_cell.angle_alpha   90.00
_cell.angle_beta   90.00
_cell.angle_gamma   90.00
#
_symmetry.space_group_name_H-M   'P 1'
#
loop_
_entity.id
_entity.type
_entity.pdbx_description
1 polymer ?
#
loop_
_entity_poly.entity_id
_entity_poly.type
_entity_poly.pdbx_seq_one_letter_code
_entity_poly.pdbx_strand_id
1 'polypeptide(L)'
;MKTKIFAAFMLFTMLSLSGENVCAQTNEAYDTNSLDSTSTMTTVQYCATYDDLKAGHWSNIDSVMVVTKSRTKQMWWGGKDFKFDSDNKATRRLLRKEAVAVMYRDTLLFNLTHLKDRGTAFGRGYARGHKMADGRYLILYFDVAKMHAKSMAAGMFGLVGGLAMAASSNKLVKQNVCYIVTPGEKKVTIINEKVMPDLLKDHPDLLEEYNQIKKKERTYAENIVPLLQRAGVLGDAE
;
A
#
# COMPACT_ATOMS: atom_id res chain seq x y z
N MET A 1 7.64 -83.72 0.41
CA MET A 1 6.32 -83.13 0.11
C MET A 1 6.47 -82.33 -1.16
N LYS A 2 5.96 -82.85 -2.29
CA LYS A 2 4.70 -82.44 -2.95
C LYS A 2 4.84 -81.12 -3.73
N THR A 3 4.86 -81.26 -5.07
CA THR A 3 4.09 -80.51 -6.10
C THR A 3 4.21 -78.98 -6.17
N LYS A 4 4.15 -78.27 -7.31
CA LYS A 4 4.12 -78.48 -8.78
C LYS A 4 3.67 -77.10 -9.33
N ILE A 5 4.12 -76.74 -10.53
CA ILE A 5 3.35 -76.02 -11.59
C ILE A 5 3.10 -74.50 -11.35
N PHE A 6 3.60 -73.56 -12.18
CA PHE A 6 3.38 -73.22 -13.61
C PHE A 6 2.36 -72.09 -13.82
N ALA A 7 2.53 -71.39 -14.96
CA ALA A 7 1.70 -70.37 -15.62
C ALA A 7 2.08 -68.92 -15.25
N ALA A 8 2.84 -68.16 -16.06
CA ALA A 8 2.73 -67.78 -17.48
C ALA A 8 1.48 -66.95 -17.79
N PHE A 9 1.67 -65.69 -18.22
CA PHE A 9 1.18 -65.24 -19.53
C PHE A 9 1.77 -63.87 -19.92
N MET A 10 2.18 -63.77 -21.17
CA MET A 10 2.62 -62.56 -21.88
C MET A 10 1.47 -61.54 -22.03
N LEU A 11 1.77 -60.26 -22.33
CA LEU A 11 1.56 -59.72 -23.69
C LEU A 11 2.19 -58.33 -23.91
N PHE A 12 2.80 -58.23 -25.09
CA PHE A 12 3.26 -57.04 -25.82
C PHE A 12 2.18 -55.95 -25.97
N THR A 13 2.57 -54.67 -26.04
CA THR A 13 2.68 -53.92 -27.31
C THR A 13 3.16 -52.47 -27.10
N MET A 14 4.02 -52.02 -28.01
CA MET A 14 4.46 -50.64 -28.18
C MET A 14 3.38 -49.76 -28.81
N LEU A 15 3.40 -48.45 -28.52
CA LEU A 15 2.89 -47.43 -29.43
C LEU A 15 3.82 -46.20 -29.50
N SER A 16 4.52 -46.12 -30.64
CA SER A 16 4.89 -45.00 -31.52
C SER A 16 5.11 -43.55 -31.02
N LEU A 17 6.23 -43.03 -31.53
CA LEU A 17 6.63 -41.66 -31.87
C LEU A 17 5.53 -40.59 -32.02
N SER A 18 5.84 -39.36 -31.58
CA SER A 18 6.08 -38.21 -32.48
C SER A 18 6.58 -37.00 -31.68
N GLY A 19 7.48 -36.23 -32.31
CA GLY A 19 8.08 -35.04 -31.74
C GLY A 19 7.35 -33.75 -32.10
N GLU A 20 7.95 -32.69 -31.57
CA GLU A 20 7.88 -31.27 -31.91
C GLU A 20 6.90 -30.33 -31.17
N ASN A 21 7.54 -29.20 -30.81
CA ASN A 21 7.04 -27.85 -30.58
C ASN A 21 6.54 -27.45 -29.19
N VAL A 22 7.51 -26.91 -28.44
CA VAL A 22 7.46 -25.61 -27.74
C VAL A 22 6.18 -24.81 -28.04
N CYS A 23 5.33 -24.69 -27.03
CA CYS A 23 4.76 -23.41 -26.67
C CYS A 23 4.58 -23.41 -25.15
N ALA A 24 5.37 -22.59 -24.47
CA ALA A 24 5.16 -22.30 -23.06
C ALA A 24 3.80 -21.61 -22.94
N GLN A 25 2.78 -22.37 -22.57
CA GLN A 25 1.51 -21.82 -22.10
C GLN A 25 1.82 -21.07 -20.81
N THR A 26 1.99 -19.75 -20.91
CA THR A 26 1.84 -18.86 -19.77
C THR A 26 0.41 -19.04 -19.28
N ASN A 27 0.24 -19.84 -18.23
CA ASN A 27 -0.99 -19.85 -17.44
C ASN A 27 -1.14 -18.45 -16.84
N GLU A 28 -1.82 -17.56 -17.56
CA GLU A 28 -2.54 -16.47 -16.94
C GLU A 28 -3.63 -17.13 -16.08
N ALA A 29 -3.28 -17.34 -14.81
CA ALA A 29 -4.26 -17.66 -13.80
C ALA A 29 -5.24 -16.47 -13.75
N TYR A 30 -6.39 -16.67 -14.38
CA TYR A 30 -7.59 -15.91 -14.09
C TYR A 30 -7.87 -16.05 -12.59
N ASP A 31 -7.58 -14.99 -11.84
CA ASP A 31 -7.98 -14.85 -10.45
C ASP A 31 -9.51 -14.71 -10.38
N THR A 32 -10.21 -15.85 -10.40
CA THR A 32 -11.60 -15.95 -9.97
C THR A 32 -11.66 -15.84 -8.45
N ASN A 33 -11.63 -14.60 -7.96
CA ASN A 33 -12.17 -14.17 -6.65
C ASN A 33 -12.38 -12.65 -6.59
N SER A 34 -12.82 -12.05 -7.70
CA SER A 34 -13.05 -10.60 -7.84
C SER A 34 -14.53 -10.25 -7.68
N LEU A 35 -14.98 -10.07 -6.45
CA LEU A 35 -16.27 -9.46 -6.15
C LEU A 35 -16.13 -8.46 -5.01
N ASP A 36 -15.15 -7.54 -5.10
CA ASP A 36 -14.88 -6.61 -3.99
C ASP A 36 -14.15 -5.30 -4.33
N SER A 37 -13.98 -5.01 -5.63
CA SER A 37 -13.42 -3.74 -6.11
C SER A 37 -14.40 -3.06 -7.05
N THR A 38 -14.68 -1.78 -6.81
CA THR A 38 -15.48 -0.95 -7.71
C THR A 38 -14.53 -0.24 -8.66
N SER A 39 -14.84 -0.29 -9.95
CA SER A 39 -14.16 0.50 -10.97
C SER A 39 -15.13 1.55 -11.49
N THR A 40 -14.74 2.82 -11.44
CA THR A 40 -15.56 3.93 -11.91
C THR A 40 -14.74 4.82 -12.82
N MET A 41 -15.33 5.22 -13.95
CA MET A 41 -14.74 6.19 -14.84
C MET A 41 -15.16 7.59 -14.40
N THR A 42 -14.20 8.46 -14.17
CA THR A 42 -14.47 9.79 -13.60
C THR A 42 -13.38 10.78 -13.97
N THR A 43 -13.66 12.06 -13.74
CA THR A 43 -12.65 13.11 -13.66
C THR A 43 -12.01 13.09 -12.28
N VAL A 44 -10.70 13.32 -12.24
CA VAL A 44 -9.95 13.54 -10.99
C VAL A 44 -9.11 14.80 -11.10
N GLN A 45 -8.72 15.35 -9.96
CA GLN A 45 -7.79 16.46 -9.87
C GLN A 45 -6.41 15.95 -9.46
N TYR A 46 -5.35 16.58 -9.95
CA TYR A 46 -3.99 16.21 -9.58
C TYR A 46 -3.07 17.43 -9.44
N CYS A 47 -2.02 17.27 -8.64
CA CYS A 47 -0.87 18.16 -8.61
C CYS A 47 0.33 17.41 -9.20
N ALA A 48 1.00 18.01 -10.19
CA ALA A 48 2.22 17.45 -10.77
C ALA A 48 3.42 17.66 -9.84
N THR A 49 3.45 18.77 -9.12
CA THR A 49 4.57 19.14 -8.24
C THR A 49 4.10 19.45 -6.82
N TYR A 50 5.04 19.46 -5.88
CA TYR A 50 4.76 19.89 -4.50
C TYR A 50 4.50 21.40 -4.41
N ASP A 51 4.99 22.20 -5.34
CA ASP A 51 4.70 23.64 -5.39
C ASP A 51 3.25 23.87 -5.80
N ASP A 52 2.75 23.12 -6.78
CA ASP A 52 1.32 23.11 -7.13
C ASP A 52 0.46 22.71 -5.94
N LEU A 53 0.87 21.67 -5.20
CA LEU A 53 0.14 21.19 -4.03
C LEU A 53 0.08 22.26 -2.92
N LYS A 54 1.20 22.96 -2.64
CA LYS A 54 1.24 24.04 -1.65
C LYS A 54 0.41 25.24 -2.08
N ALA A 55 0.43 25.59 -3.37
CA ALA A 55 -0.35 26.69 -3.93
C ALA A 55 -1.84 26.35 -4.10
N GLY A 56 -2.24 25.09 -3.96
CA GLY A 56 -3.60 24.64 -4.25
C GLY A 56 -3.93 24.67 -5.74
N HIS A 57 -2.92 24.60 -6.61
CA HIS A 57 -3.09 24.56 -8.05
C HIS A 57 -3.38 23.13 -8.51
N TRP A 58 -4.65 22.83 -8.71
CA TRP A 58 -5.11 21.52 -9.16
C TRP A 58 -5.41 21.54 -10.66
N SER A 59 -4.89 20.54 -11.38
CA SER A 59 -5.24 20.29 -12.78
C SER A 59 -6.27 19.17 -12.87
N ASN A 60 -7.25 19.32 -13.76
CA ASN A 60 -8.26 18.29 -14.01
C ASN A 60 -7.79 17.29 -15.06
N ILE A 61 -8.20 16.04 -14.91
CA ILE A 61 -8.00 15.01 -15.93
C ILE A 61 -9.22 14.08 -16.00
N ASP A 62 -9.79 14.00 -17.20
CA ASP A 62 -10.98 13.21 -17.49
C ASP A 62 -10.63 11.76 -17.85
N SER A 63 -11.67 10.92 -17.90
CA SER A 63 -11.58 9.52 -18.36
C SER A 63 -10.51 8.72 -17.59
N VAL A 64 -10.50 8.88 -16.27
CA VAL A 64 -9.65 8.11 -15.36
C VAL A 64 -10.46 6.99 -14.72
N MET A 65 -9.95 5.76 -14.89
CA MET A 65 -10.46 4.59 -14.20
C MET A 65 -9.95 4.59 -12.78
N VAL A 66 -10.83 4.83 -11.83
CA VAL A 66 -10.52 4.71 -10.41
C VAL A 66 -10.99 3.34 -9.96
N VAL A 67 -10.03 2.47 -9.64
CA VAL A 67 -10.30 1.18 -9.01
C VAL A 67 -10.12 1.36 -7.51
N THR A 68 -11.22 1.19 -6.79
CA THR A 68 -11.26 1.29 -5.32
C THR A 68 -11.66 -0.03 -4.70
N LYS A 69 -11.02 -0.41 -3.59
CA LYS A 69 -11.51 -1.54 -2.78
C LYS A 69 -12.83 -1.19 -2.07
N SER A 70 -13.62 -2.15 -1.63
CA SER A 70 -14.84 -1.90 -0.86
C SER A 70 -14.57 -1.12 0.44
N ARG A 71 -15.49 -0.23 0.86
CA ARG A 71 -15.29 0.72 1.98
C ARG A 71 -14.93 0.04 3.30
N THR A 72 -15.51 -1.13 3.57
CA THR A 72 -15.19 -1.99 4.73
C THR A 72 -13.76 -2.54 4.70
N LYS A 73 -13.19 -2.68 3.49
CA LYS A 73 -11.80 -3.08 3.22
C LYS A 73 -10.90 -1.92 2.78
N GLN A 74 -11.35 -0.67 2.88
CA GLN A 74 -10.50 0.51 2.70
C GLN A 74 -9.99 1.05 4.04
N MET A 75 -10.58 0.59 5.14
CA MET A 75 -10.52 1.35 6.39
C MET A 75 -9.10 1.40 7.00
N TRP A 76 -8.18 0.50 6.62
CA TRP A 76 -6.84 0.43 7.21
C TRP A 76 -5.76 -0.22 6.30
N TRP A 77 -5.87 -0.17 4.98
CA TRP A 77 -5.09 -1.06 4.11
C TRP A 77 -3.97 -0.38 3.31
N GLY A 78 -2.82 -0.14 3.96
CA GLY A 78 -1.50 -0.12 3.30
C GLY A 78 -1.42 0.62 1.96
N GLY A 79 -2.10 1.77 1.85
CA GLY A 79 -2.07 2.74 0.74
C GLY A 79 -2.06 2.17 -0.68
N LYS A 80 -2.82 1.09 -0.91
CA LYS A 80 -3.18 0.61 -2.26
C LYS A 80 -4.70 0.51 -2.43
N ASP A 81 -5.42 1.34 -1.68
CA ASP A 81 -6.87 1.39 -1.70
C ASP A 81 -7.41 2.03 -2.99
N PHE A 82 -6.56 2.83 -3.64
CA PHE A 82 -6.85 3.52 -4.88
C PHE A 82 -5.81 3.15 -5.93
N LYS A 83 -6.30 2.75 -7.10
CA LYS A 83 -5.50 2.63 -8.32
C LYS A 83 -6.15 3.50 -9.39
N PHE A 84 -5.34 4.39 -9.97
CA PHE A 84 -5.72 5.20 -11.10
C PHE A 84 -5.16 4.58 -12.38
N ASP A 85 -6.03 4.30 -13.33
CA ASP A 85 -5.70 3.82 -14.67
C ASP A 85 -6.36 4.69 -15.73
N SER A 86 -5.86 4.61 -16.96
CA SER A 86 -6.47 5.29 -18.10
C SER A 86 -6.00 4.62 -19.38
N ASP A 87 -6.85 4.66 -20.39
CA ASP A 87 -6.62 4.15 -21.74
C ASP A 87 -5.53 4.98 -22.43
N ASN A 88 -5.47 6.28 -22.09
CA ASN A 88 -4.42 7.18 -22.54
C ASN A 88 -3.11 6.89 -21.80
N LYS A 89 -2.08 6.49 -22.57
CA LYS A 89 -0.75 6.16 -22.05
C LYS A 89 -0.07 7.33 -21.34
N ALA A 90 -0.27 8.56 -21.81
CA ALA A 90 0.30 9.76 -21.19
C ALA A 90 -0.36 10.03 -19.83
N THR A 91 -1.70 10.01 -19.76
CA THR A 91 -2.47 10.11 -18.52
C THR A 91 -2.06 9.05 -17.50
N ARG A 92 -1.97 7.79 -17.95
CA ARG A 92 -1.55 6.67 -17.09
C ARG A 92 -0.14 6.88 -16.55
N ARG A 93 0.78 7.39 -17.37
CA ARG A 93 2.16 7.68 -16.95
C ARG A 93 2.18 8.82 -15.92
N LEU A 94 1.48 9.91 -16.21
CA LEU A 94 1.36 11.07 -15.34
C LEU A 94 0.89 10.66 -13.93
N LEU A 95 -0.25 9.98 -13.85
CA LEU A 95 -0.83 9.55 -12.57
C LEU A 95 0.00 8.48 -11.86
N ARG A 96 0.82 7.69 -12.55
CA ARG A 96 1.64 6.66 -11.89
C ARG A 96 3.01 7.14 -11.45
N LYS A 97 3.59 8.13 -12.15
CA LYS A 97 5.02 8.45 -12.02
C LYS A 97 5.33 9.93 -11.79
N GLU A 98 4.42 10.84 -12.06
CA GLU A 98 4.73 12.26 -12.11
C GLU A 98 3.87 13.03 -11.11
N ALA A 99 2.57 12.75 -11.03
CA ALA A 99 1.70 13.34 -10.04
C ALA A 99 2.17 13.04 -8.60
N VAL A 100 2.30 14.08 -7.79
CA VAL A 100 2.65 13.95 -6.35
C VAL A 100 1.41 13.64 -5.51
N ALA A 101 0.25 14.15 -5.93
CA ALA A 101 -1.01 13.96 -5.25
C ALA A 101 -2.18 13.97 -6.25
N VAL A 102 -3.25 13.30 -5.87
CA VAL A 102 -4.53 13.26 -6.57
C VAL A 102 -5.62 13.59 -5.57
N MET A 103 -6.56 14.42 -5.98
CA MET A 103 -7.81 14.65 -5.27
C MET A 103 -8.90 13.84 -5.99
N TYR A 104 -9.48 12.88 -5.27
CA TYR A 104 -10.59 12.08 -5.75
C TYR A 104 -11.80 12.28 -4.85
N ARG A 105 -12.83 12.94 -5.37
CA ARG A 105 -13.93 13.51 -4.55
C ARG A 105 -13.30 14.42 -3.48
N ASP A 106 -13.65 14.23 -2.22
CA ASP A 106 -13.11 15.01 -1.10
C ASP A 106 -11.90 14.34 -0.43
N THR A 107 -11.29 13.33 -1.07
CA THR A 107 -10.16 12.60 -0.50
C THR A 107 -8.85 12.98 -1.19
N LEU A 108 -7.94 13.56 -0.40
CA LEU A 108 -6.55 13.78 -0.79
C LEU A 108 -5.77 12.47 -0.76
N LEU A 109 -5.09 12.16 -1.86
CA LEU A 109 -4.33 10.93 -2.04
C LEU A 109 -2.90 11.25 -2.47
N PHE A 110 -1.91 10.83 -1.68
CA PHE A 110 -0.49 10.99 -2.00
C PHE A 110 0.03 9.82 -2.82
N ASN A 111 0.76 10.13 -3.89
CA ASN A 111 1.48 9.12 -4.66
C ASN A 111 2.70 8.64 -3.88
N LEU A 112 2.71 7.36 -3.52
CA LEU A 112 3.75 6.74 -2.70
C LEU A 112 5.06 6.49 -3.45
N THR A 113 5.03 6.54 -4.79
CA THR A 113 6.15 6.16 -5.66
C THR A 113 7.42 6.96 -5.37
N HIS A 114 7.27 8.21 -4.90
CA HIS A 114 8.38 9.11 -4.63
C HIS A 114 8.86 9.08 -3.18
N LEU A 115 8.12 8.41 -2.30
CA LEU A 115 8.34 8.48 -0.85
C LEU A 115 9.28 7.38 -0.37
N LYS A 116 10.13 7.74 0.59
CA LYS A 116 11.07 6.83 1.25
C LYS A 116 11.09 7.05 2.75
N ASP A 117 11.17 5.97 3.50
CA ASP A 117 11.46 5.97 4.94
C ASP A 117 12.72 5.14 5.20
N ARG A 118 13.68 5.70 5.93
CA ARG A 118 14.96 5.04 6.27
C ARG A 118 15.63 4.35 5.06
N GLY A 119 15.60 5.01 3.90
CA GLY A 119 16.15 4.51 2.64
C GLY A 119 15.28 3.49 1.89
N THR A 120 14.20 3.01 2.52
CA THR A 120 13.25 2.05 1.93
C THR A 120 12.14 2.78 1.19
N ALA A 121 11.90 2.42 -0.08
CA ALA A 121 10.81 3.00 -0.86
C ALA A 121 9.45 2.40 -0.47
N PHE A 122 8.40 3.23 -0.49
CA PHE A 122 7.02 2.78 -0.22
C PHE A 122 6.46 1.90 -1.35
N GLY A 123 7.00 2.05 -2.56
CA GLY A 123 6.53 1.35 -3.75
C GLY A 123 5.44 2.15 -4.47
N ARG A 124 4.69 1.47 -5.33
CA ARG A 124 3.65 2.10 -6.17
C ARG A 124 2.31 2.11 -5.45
N GLY A 125 1.55 3.19 -5.60
CA GLY A 125 0.19 3.28 -5.08
C GLY A 125 -0.11 4.66 -4.52
N TYR A 126 -1.28 4.76 -3.88
CA TYR A 126 -1.80 5.99 -3.32
C TYR A 126 -2.30 5.75 -1.90
N ALA A 127 -1.85 6.58 -0.96
CA ALA A 127 -2.36 6.60 0.41
C ALA A 127 -3.16 7.87 0.68
N ARG A 128 -4.15 7.78 1.57
CA ARG A 128 -4.88 8.96 2.06
C ARG A 128 -3.93 9.89 2.81
N GLY A 129 -4.01 11.17 2.47
CA GLY A 129 -3.29 12.26 3.11
C GLY A 129 -4.24 13.11 3.94
N HIS A 130 -3.82 13.44 5.15
CA HIS A 130 -4.52 14.38 6.02
C HIS A 130 -3.64 15.61 6.21
N LYS A 131 -4.19 16.80 5.99
CA LYS A 131 -3.44 18.04 6.18
C LYS A 131 -3.21 18.27 7.67
N MET A 132 -1.98 18.62 8.04
CA MET A 132 -1.60 19.00 9.40
C MET A 132 -1.69 20.53 9.55
N ALA A 133 -1.85 21.01 10.79
CA ALA A 133 -1.96 22.44 11.10
C ALA A 133 -0.73 23.26 10.65
N ASP A 134 0.45 22.62 10.59
CA ASP A 134 1.71 23.24 10.17
C ASP A 134 1.96 23.19 8.65
N GLY A 135 0.98 22.73 7.87
CA GLY A 135 1.07 22.62 6.40
C GLY A 135 1.77 21.37 5.89
N ARG A 136 2.27 20.48 6.78
CA ARG A 136 2.69 19.12 6.40
C ARG A 136 1.46 18.22 6.24
N TYR A 137 1.70 16.96 5.88
CA TYR A 137 0.63 15.98 5.70
C TYR A 137 0.93 14.69 6.45
N LEU A 138 -0.11 14.07 6.98
CA LEU A 138 -0.06 12.76 7.59
C LEU A 138 -0.56 11.71 6.60
N ILE A 139 0.21 10.62 6.43
CA ILE A 139 -0.26 9.40 5.76
C ILE A 139 -0.20 8.22 6.73
N LEU A 140 -1.17 7.31 6.62
CA LEU A 140 -1.18 6.05 7.35
C LEU A 140 -0.75 4.93 6.42
N TYR A 141 0.26 4.18 6.84
CA TYR A 141 0.82 3.09 6.03
C TYR A 141 1.51 2.07 6.93
N PHE A 142 1.86 0.87 6.44
CA PHE A 142 2.64 -0.07 7.22
C PHE A 142 4.08 0.44 7.45
N ASP A 143 4.78 -0.10 8.45
CA ASP A 143 6.21 0.17 8.66
C ASP A 143 7.04 -0.43 7.50
N VAL A 144 7.37 0.39 6.48
CA VAL A 144 7.99 -0.07 5.24
C VAL A 144 9.39 -0.63 5.48
N ALA A 145 10.17 0.01 6.35
CA ALA A 145 11.54 -0.44 6.61
C ALA A 145 11.54 -1.75 7.42
N LYS A 146 10.64 -1.89 8.41
CA LYS A 146 10.50 -3.14 9.17
C LYS A 146 10.00 -4.29 8.29
N MET A 147 9.07 -4.01 7.38
CA MET A 147 8.59 -4.97 6.40
C MET A 147 9.69 -5.39 5.42
N HIS A 148 10.45 -4.42 4.89
CA HIS A 148 11.57 -4.69 4.01
C HIS A 148 12.63 -5.56 4.70
N ALA A 149 13.02 -5.21 5.94
CA ALA A 149 13.98 -6.00 6.71
C ALA A 149 13.51 -7.45 6.92
N LYS A 150 12.23 -7.66 7.24
CA LYS A 150 11.64 -9.01 7.36
C LYS A 150 11.65 -9.77 6.04
N SER A 151 11.29 -9.10 4.93
CA SER A 151 11.29 -9.71 3.60
C SER A 151 12.68 -10.16 3.19
N MET A 152 13.69 -9.33 3.45
CA MET A 152 15.10 -9.65 3.19
C MET A 152 15.56 -10.83 4.05
N ALA A 153 15.22 -10.84 5.35
CA ALA A 153 15.53 -11.95 6.24
C ALA A 153 14.85 -13.26 5.81
N ALA A 154 13.68 -13.18 5.18
CA ALA A 154 12.94 -14.32 4.64
C ALA A 154 13.38 -14.74 3.22
N GLY A 155 14.42 -14.11 2.64
CA GLY A 155 14.87 -14.39 1.27
C GLY A 155 13.89 -13.98 0.17
N MET A 156 12.90 -13.15 0.50
CA MET A 156 11.87 -12.68 -0.43
C MET A 156 12.35 -11.38 -1.09
N PHE A 157 13.24 -11.50 -2.06
CA PHE A 157 13.75 -10.37 -2.85
C PHE A 157 12.66 -9.84 -3.80
N GLY A 158 12.38 -8.54 -3.76
CA GLY A 158 11.47 -7.87 -4.70
C GLY A 158 9.96 -7.97 -4.37
N LEU A 159 9.57 -8.71 -3.34
CA LEU A 159 8.16 -8.90 -2.94
C LEU A 159 7.68 -7.94 -1.84
N VAL A 160 8.42 -6.86 -1.59
CA VAL A 160 8.05 -5.87 -0.58
C VAL A 160 6.93 -5.00 -1.15
N GLY A 161 5.69 -5.38 -0.84
CA GLY A 161 4.52 -4.51 -1.01
C GLY A 161 3.29 -5.11 -1.71
N GLY A 162 3.26 -6.41 -2.01
CA GLY A 162 2.11 -7.02 -2.71
C GLY A 162 1.67 -8.37 -2.17
N LEU A 163 2.43 -9.42 -2.48
CA LEU A 163 2.02 -10.81 -2.23
C LEU A 163 2.15 -11.26 -0.77
N ALA A 164 3.16 -10.78 -0.03
CA ALA A 164 3.33 -11.14 1.39
C ALA A 164 2.19 -10.64 2.30
N MET A 165 1.44 -9.62 1.85
CA MET A 165 0.43 -8.92 2.65
C MET A 165 -0.97 -9.51 2.54
N ALA A 166 -1.26 -10.28 1.48
CA ALA A 166 -2.58 -10.90 1.30
C ALA A 166 -2.87 -12.00 2.34
N ALA A 167 -1.83 -12.59 2.92
CA ALA A 167 -1.93 -13.77 3.80
C ALA A 167 -2.07 -13.47 5.30
N SER A 168 -1.99 -12.20 5.76
CA SER A 168 -1.98 -11.87 7.21
C SER A 168 -2.83 -10.64 7.57
N SER A 169 -4.06 -10.65 7.06
CA SER A 169 -5.03 -9.54 7.05
C SER A 169 -5.34 -8.89 8.41
N ASN A 170 -5.60 -9.66 9.47
CA ASN A 170 -6.14 -9.07 10.71
C ASN A 170 -5.07 -8.53 11.69
N LYS A 171 -3.84 -9.02 11.64
CA LYS A 171 -2.77 -8.59 12.58
C LYS A 171 -1.99 -7.38 12.06
N LEU A 172 -1.91 -7.20 10.74
CA LEU A 172 -1.19 -6.10 10.10
C LEU A 172 -2.01 -4.80 10.01
N VAL A 173 -3.34 -4.90 9.94
CA VAL A 173 -4.25 -3.73 10.01
C VAL A 173 -4.08 -2.94 11.31
N LYS A 174 -3.86 -3.63 12.44
CA LYS A 174 -3.54 -3.02 13.74
C LYS A 174 -2.12 -2.44 13.85
N GLN A 175 -1.32 -2.49 12.78
CA GLN A 175 0.09 -2.10 12.78
C GLN A 175 0.43 -1.03 11.74
N ASN A 176 -0.58 -0.38 11.14
CA ASN A 176 -0.31 0.86 10.42
C ASN A 176 0.37 1.85 11.36
N VAL A 177 1.33 2.58 10.82
CA VAL A 177 2.05 3.64 11.48
C VAL A 177 1.76 4.96 10.76
N CYS A 178 2.06 6.05 11.45
CA CYS A 178 1.89 7.38 10.92
C CYS A 178 3.20 7.89 10.32
N TYR A 179 3.14 8.47 9.12
CA TYR A 179 4.25 9.19 8.51
C TYR A 179 3.87 10.63 8.22
N ILE A 180 4.80 11.53 8.48
CA ILE A 180 4.74 12.93 8.08
C ILE A 180 5.40 13.07 6.71
N VAL A 181 4.65 13.63 5.77
CA VAL A 181 5.10 14.05 4.44
C VAL A 181 5.30 15.56 4.47
N THR A 182 6.55 15.98 4.32
CA THR A 182 6.90 17.39 4.11
C THR A 182 6.90 17.68 2.60
N PRO A 183 6.09 18.63 2.09
CA PRO A 183 6.08 18.96 0.68
C PRO A 183 7.47 19.33 0.15
N GLY A 184 7.87 18.71 -0.97
CA GLY A 184 9.20 18.89 -1.58
C GLY A 184 10.23 17.86 -1.11
N GLU A 185 9.97 17.15 -0.01
CA GLU A 185 10.87 16.11 0.50
C GLU A 185 10.41 14.72 0.06
N LYS A 186 11.35 13.94 -0.51
CA LYS A 186 11.12 12.51 -0.80
C LYS A 186 11.20 11.64 0.45
N LYS A 187 11.91 12.13 1.48
CA LYS A 187 12.06 11.42 2.75
C LYS A 187 10.85 11.76 3.61
N VAL A 188 10.13 10.74 4.05
CA VAL A 188 9.04 10.90 5.01
C VAL A 188 9.52 10.51 6.41
N THR A 189 8.89 11.08 7.42
CA THR A 189 9.28 10.87 8.82
C THR A 189 8.22 10.05 9.54
N ILE A 190 8.58 8.86 10.00
CA ILE A 190 7.71 8.06 10.87
C ILE A 190 7.53 8.76 12.22
N ILE A 191 6.29 8.84 12.71
CA ILE A 191 6.01 9.37 14.04
C ILE A 191 6.35 8.30 15.08
N ASN A 192 7.26 8.66 15.98
CA ASN A 192 7.79 7.80 17.04
C ASN A 192 8.11 8.64 18.28
N GLU A 193 8.74 8.02 19.28
CA GLU A 193 9.11 8.65 20.55
C GLU A 193 10.01 9.88 20.44
N LYS A 194 10.68 10.08 19.29
CA LYS A 194 11.52 11.26 19.04
C LYS A 194 10.74 12.42 18.42
N VAL A 195 9.69 12.11 17.66
CA VAL A 195 8.91 13.10 16.91
C VAL A 195 7.69 13.55 17.70
N MET A 196 7.09 12.65 18.48
CA MET A 196 5.88 12.91 19.24
C MET A 196 6.00 14.08 20.25
N PRO A 197 7.13 14.26 20.99
CA PRO A 197 7.28 15.40 21.89
C PRO A 197 7.15 16.76 21.18
N ASP A 198 7.68 16.88 19.97
CA ASP A 198 7.60 18.12 19.19
C ASP A 198 6.17 18.39 18.69
N LEU A 199 5.44 17.33 18.31
CA LEU A 199 4.05 17.44 17.85
C LEU A 199 3.09 17.80 18.99
N LEU A 200 3.39 17.37 20.22
CA LEU A 200 2.56 17.59 21.40
C LEU A 200 3.16 18.62 22.37
N LYS A 201 4.08 19.46 21.92
CA LYS A 201 4.80 20.42 22.77
C LYS A 201 3.88 21.36 23.56
N ASP A 202 2.73 21.71 22.97
CA ASP A 202 1.74 22.61 23.55
C ASP A 202 0.67 21.84 24.36
N HIS A 203 0.79 20.51 24.44
CA HIS A 203 -0.15 19.58 25.10
C HIS A 203 0.61 18.55 25.96
N PRO A 204 1.22 18.97 27.09
CA PRO A 204 2.01 18.09 27.95
C PRO A 204 1.18 16.94 28.55
N ASP A 205 -0.12 17.15 28.76
CA ASP A 205 -1.08 16.13 29.20
C ASP A 205 -1.20 14.97 28.18
N LEU A 206 -1.30 15.29 26.89
CA LEU A 206 -1.35 14.30 25.81
C LEU A 206 0.00 13.57 25.64
N LEU A 207 1.10 14.27 25.88
CA LEU A 207 2.43 13.65 25.84
C LEU A 207 2.62 12.65 26.99
N GLU A 208 2.06 12.91 28.16
CA GLU A 208 2.06 11.96 29.27
C GLU A 208 1.20 10.73 28.94
N GLU A 209 0.00 10.92 28.38
CA GLU A 209 -0.86 9.83 27.88
C GLU A 209 -0.10 8.95 26.87
N TYR A 210 0.58 9.56 25.90
CA TYR A 210 1.44 8.85 24.95
C TYR A 210 2.53 8.02 25.64
N ASN A 211 3.14 8.55 26.70
CA ASN A 211 4.19 7.86 27.45
C ASN A 211 3.67 6.67 28.27
N GLN A 212 2.38 6.62 28.59
CA GLN A 212 1.77 5.46 29.25
C GLN A 212 1.53 4.28 28.28
N ILE A 213 1.50 4.56 26.97
CA ILE A 213 1.36 3.52 25.94
C ILE A 213 2.62 2.65 25.93
N LYS A 214 2.43 1.32 25.78
CA LYS A 214 3.55 0.37 25.68
C LYS A 214 4.49 0.78 24.54
N LYS A 215 5.80 0.84 24.82
CA LYS A 215 6.83 1.33 23.88
C LYS A 215 6.70 0.75 22.45
N LYS A 216 6.39 -0.54 22.32
CA LYS A 216 6.24 -1.24 21.04
C LYS A 216 5.00 -0.83 20.22
N GLU A 217 4.03 -0.15 20.84
CA GLU A 217 2.72 0.22 20.28
C GLU A 217 2.62 1.74 20.02
N ARG A 218 3.61 2.50 20.50
CA ARG A 218 3.73 3.96 20.37
C ARG A 218 3.94 4.47 18.93
N THR A 219 4.11 3.57 17.96
CA THR A 219 4.19 3.92 16.53
C THR A 219 2.88 3.65 15.80
N TYR A 220 1.93 2.95 16.43
CA TYR A 220 0.69 2.52 15.75
C TYR A 220 -0.29 3.68 15.61
N ALA A 221 -0.90 3.77 14.44
CA ALA A 221 -1.82 4.84 14.07
C ALA A 221 -3.04 4.89 15.01
N GLU A 222 -3.53 3.74 15.48
CA GLU A 222 -4.64 3.65 16.45
C GLU A 222 -4.35 4.40 17.76
N ASN A 223 -3.08 4.53 18.12
CA ASN A 223 -2.62 5.19 19.32
C ASN A 223 -2.18 6.65 19.07
N ILE A 224 -1.71 6.96 17.86
CA ILE A 224 -1.18 8.29 17.52
C ILE A 224 -2.28 9.23 17.03
N VAL A 225 -3.13 8.78 16.10
CA VAL A 225 -4.10 9.66 15.43
C VAL A 225 -5.04 10.36 16.42
N PRO A 226 -5.63 9.67 17.42
CA PRO A 226 -6.51 10.34 18.39
C PRO A 226 -5.80 11.44 19.19
N LEU A 227 -4.52 11.24 19.53
CA LEU A 227 -3.72 12.24 20.25
C LEU A 227 -3.47 13.47 19.37
N LEU A 228 -3.12 13.27 18.10
CA LEU A 228 -2.88 14.37 17.17
C LEU A 228 -4.17 15.16 16.85
N GLN A 229 -5.31 14.50 16.80
CA GLN A 229 -6.62 15.17 16.64
C GLN A 229 -6.95 16.02 17.88
N ARG A 230 -6.83 15.47 19.09
CA ARG A 230 -7.06 16.20 20.35
C ARG A 230 -6.10 17.37 20.54
N ALA A 231 -4.89 17.28 20.00
CA ALA A 231 -3.89 18.34 19.99
C ALA A 231 -4.14 19.41 18.90
N GLY A 232 -5.16 19.27 18.06
CA GLY A 232 -5.40 20.17 16.92
C GLY A 232 -4.30 20.13 15.85
N VAL A 233 -3.42 19.12 15.89
CA VAL A 233 -2.34 18.94 14.89
C VAL A 233 -2.90 18.42 13.58
N LEU A 234 -3.93 17.60 13.64
CA LEU A 234 -4.73 17.17 12.49
C LEU A 234 -6.08 17.89 12.54
N GLY A 235 -6.56 18.34 11.38
CA GLY A 235 -7.95 18.80 11.26
C GLY A 235 -8.92 17.67 11.61
N ASP A 236 -10.13 18.04 12.03
CA ASP A 236 -11.19 17.08 12.30
C ASP A 236 -11.45 16.21 11.06
N ALA A 237 -11.67 14.92 11.29
CA ALA A 237 -12.14 14.03 10.23
C ALA A 237 -13.61 14.36 9.97
N GLU A 238 -13.88 15.27 9.03
CA GLU A 238 -15.23 15.45 8.47
C GLU A 238 -15.72 14.18 7.75
#